data_AF-A0A8C2R014-F1
#
_entry.id   AF-A0A8C2R014-F1
#
_cell.length_a   1.000
_cell.length_b   1.000
_cell.length_c   1.000
_cell.angle_alpha   90.00
_cell.angle_beta   90.00
_cell.angle_gamma   90.00
#
_symmetry.space_group_name_H-M   'P 1'
#
loop_
_entity.id
_entity.type
_entity.pdbx_description
1 polymer ?
#
loop_
_entity_poly.entity_id
_entity_poly.type
_entity_poly.pdbx_seq_one_letter_code
_entity_poly.pdbx_strand_id
1 'polypeptide(L)'
;MSFHSPRARPRPLPLCSQMHVLLALHGRGRLVLCSSVMGVLSSCSHGPCPPTAPTGAKRTLSASSSQHPNGPEPGSQPLKTRTLSGMASKTTTTVAPKRVAHSPSLQSLKKPIIPKEFGGKVPTVIRQRYLNLFIEECLKFCSSNQEAIEKALNEEKVAYDRSPSKNIYLNVAVNTLKKLRGLGPGAGAGLNKTSGRRVVSHEVVLGGKLAARTSFSLSRPSSPRVEDLKGAALYSRLKEYLLTEGQLKENGYPFPHPEKPGGAVIFTAEEKKPKDSSCRICCRCGAEYLVSSSGRCVREEECYYHWGRLRRNRVAGGWETQYTCCSAAIGSTGCQVAKQHVQDGRKENLEGFVKTFEKELSGDAHPGVYALDCEMSYTTYGLELTRVTVVDTDLQVVYDTFVRPDNEIVDYNTRFSGVTEADLADTSISLRDVQAVLLSMFSSDTVLIGHSLESDLLALKVIHSTVVDTSVLFPHRLGLPYKRSLRNLMADYLRQIIQDNVDGHSSSEDASACMHLVIWKIREDAKTKR
;
A
#
# COMPACT_ATOMS: atom_id res chain seq x y z
N MET A 1 4.46 88.10 8.62
CA MET A 1 3.20 87.31 8.66
C MET A 1 3.46 85.96 8.01
N SER A 2 3.01 84.89 8.67
CA SER A 2 2.91 83.49 8.21
C SER A 2 4.20 82.67 8.13
N PHE A 3 4.50 82.01 9.25
CA PHE A 3 5.49 80.94 9.38
C PHE A 3 5.13 79.72 8.52
N HIS A 4 6.07 79.25 7.70
CA HIS A 4 6.05 77.93 7.07
C HIS A 4 6.69 76.91 8.03
N SER A 5 5.91 75.91 8.44
CA SER A 5 6.40 74.79 9.25
C SER A 5 6.81 73.62 8.33
N PRO A 6 8.03 73.07 8.46
CA PRO A 6 8.55 72.04 7.57
C PRO A 6 8.04 70.63 7.90
N ARG A 7 7.79 69.85 6.85
CA ARG A 7 7.43 68.42 6.89
C ARG A 7 8.52 67.59 7.58
N ALA A 8 8.13 66.84 8.61
CA ALA A 8 8.98 65.87 9.30
C ALA A 8 9.16 64.58 8.49
N ARG A 9 10.41 64.08 8.45
CA ARG A 9 10.80 62.79 7.87
C ARG A 9 10.34 61.62 8.75
N PRO A 10 10.05 60.43 8.16
CA PRO A 10 9.69 59.25 8.93
C PRO A 10 10.89 58.68 9.70
N ARG A 11 10.65 58.27 10.95
CA ARG A 11 11.60 57.51 11.79
C ARG A 11 11.49 55.99 11.49
N PRO A 12 12.58 55.22 11.66
CA PRO A 12 12.67 53.83 11.25
C PRO A 12 11.93 52.86 12.19
N LEU A 13 11.34 51.81 11.63
CA LEU A 13 10.78 50.67 12.35
C LEU A 13 11.90 49.68 12.73
N PRO A 14 11.92 49.11 13.95
CA PRO A 14 12.95 48.16 14.36
C PRO A 14 12.69 46.73 13.86
N LEU A 15 13.80 46.04 13.65
CA LEU A 15 13.96 44.65 13.22
C LEU A 15 13.40 43.61 14.21
N CYS A 16 12.91 42.52 13.61
CA CYS A 16 13.11 41.10 13.96
C CYS A 16 12.88 40.67 15.42
N SER A 17 11.78 39.94 15.66
CA SER A 17 11.68 39.03 16.82
C SER A 17 11.85 37.59 16.33
N GLN A 18 13.01 37.01 16.64
CA GLN A 18 13.26 35.57 16.60
C GLN A 18 12.27 34.87 17.55
N MET A 19 11.57 33.84 17.06
CA MET A 19 10.90 32.88 17.95
C MET A 19 11.90 31.76 18.28
N HIS A 20 12.43 31.78 19.50
CA HIS A 20 13.09 30.62 20.10
C HIS A 20 12.02 29.66 20.61
N VAL A 21 11.97 28.45 20.05
CA VAL A 21 11.21 27.33 20.62
C VAL A 21 12.17 26.58 21.56
N LEU A 22 11.92 26.64 22.87
CA LEU A 22 12.68 25.89 23.87
C LEU A 22 12.05 24.49 24.03
N LEU A 23 12.77 23.44 23.61
CA LEU A 23 12.43 22.05 23.92
C LEU A 23 13.12 21.66 25.24
N ALA A 24 12.35 21.38 26.28
CA ALA A 24 12.87 20.83 27.53
C ALA A 24 12.65 19.31 27.57
N LEU A 25 13.76 18.55 27.68
CA LEU A 25 13.75 17.11 27.93
C LEU A 25 13.47 16.87 29.42
N HIS A 26 12.39 16.14 29.75
CA HIS A 26 12.24 15.54 31.07
C HIS A 26 12.30 14.02 30.95
N GLY A 27 13.07 13.40 31.85
CA GLY A 27 13.43 11.98 31.82
C GLY A 27 12.22 11.06 31.89
N ARG A 28 11.82 10.56 30.71
CA ARG A 28 11.15 9.27 30.37
C ARG A 28 10.34 9.47 29.07
N GLY A 29 11.04 9.63 27.96
CA GLY A 29 10.66 9.16 26.61
C GLY A 29 9.22 9.38 26.10
N ARG A 30 8.55 10.49 26.41
CA ARG A 30 7.31 10.92 25.73
C ARG A 30 7.34 12.42 25.46
N LEU A 31 7.15 12.80 24.19
CA LEU A 31 6.88 14.18 23.77
C LEU A 31 5.40 14.48 24.06
N VAL A 32 5.14 15.48 24.89
CA VAL A 32 3.80 16.01 25.14
C VAL A 32 3.84 17.51 24.87
N LEU A 33 2.95 17.99 24.00
CA LEU A 33 2.73 19.42 23.77
C LEU A 33 2.04 19.99 25.02
N CYS A 34 2.73 20.86 25.77
CA CYS A 34 2.14 21.55 26.92
C CYS A 34 1.85 23.00 26.54
N SER A 35 0.58 23.33 26.31
CA SER A 35 0.14 24.72 26.20
C SER A 35 -0.01 25.29 27.62
N SER A 36 0.91 26.17 28.03
CA SER A 36 0.77 26.96 29.26
C SER A 36 0.12 28.31 28.91
N VAL A 37 -1.15 28.46 29.30
CA VAL A 37 -1.81 29.76 29.40
C VAL A 37 -1.78 30.15 30.89
N MET A 38 -0.94 31.13 31.23
CA MET A 38 -0.97 31.81 32.53
C MET A 38 -2.05 32.90 32.50
N GLY A 39 -2.91 32.87 33.51
CA GLY A 39 -4.19 33.59 33.57
C GLY A 39 -4.12 35.04 34.01
N VAL A 40 -5.27 35.71 33.84
CA VAL A 40 -5.68 36.88 34.60
C VAL A 40 -6.98 36.53 35.31
N LEU A 41 -6.95 36.58 36.64
CA LEU A 41 -8.08 36.36 37.55
C LEU A 41 -8.98 37.58 37.56
N SER A 42 -10.30 37.36 37.51
CA SER A 42 -11.26 38.22 38.21
C SER A 42 -12.43 37.38 38.72
N SER A 43 -12.71 37.56 40.00
CA SER A 43 -13.58 36.78 40.87
C SER A 43 -15.03 37.26 40.83
N CYS A 44 -16.00 36.33 40.88
CA CYS A 44 -17.25 36.47 41.65
C CYS A 44 -17.81 35.06 41.96
N SER A 45 -17.86 34.75 43.25
CA SER A 45 -18.48 33.58 43.88
C SER A 45 -20.01 33.69 43.92
N HIS A 46 -20.74 32.56 43.96
CA HIS A 46 -21.85 32.23 44.90
C HIS A 46 -22.38 30.78 44.67
N GLY A 47 -22.12 29.91 45.66
CA GLY A 47 -22.88 28.77 46.24
C GLY A 47 -23.76 27.75 45.46
N PRO A 48 -24.05 26.56 46.05
CA PRO A 48 -24.20 25.28 45.33
C PRO A 48 -25.49 24.42 45.55
N CYS A 49 -25.71 23.46 44.61
CA CYS A 49 -26.41 22.13 44.69
C CYS A 49 -27.96 22.05 44.88
N PRO A 50 -28.67 20.90 44.64
CA PRO A 50 -28.29 19.54 44.17
C PRO A 50 -29.28 18.91 43.11
N PRO A 51 -29.20 17.60 42.74
CA PRO A 51 -29.81 16.99 41.54
C PRO A 51 -31.09 16.17 41.78
N THR A 52 -31.90 15.93 40.73
CA THR A 52 -32.96 14.91 40.72
C THR A 52 -33.26 14.33 39.33
N ALA A 53 -33.25 13.00 39.24
CA ALA A 53 -34.08 12.13 38.40
C ALA A 53 -34.57 10.98 39.32
N PRO A 54 -35.42 10.00 38.93
CA PRO A 54 -36.24 9.83 37.71
C PRO A 54 -37.72 9.44 38.01
N THR A 55 -38.61 9.43 37.01
CA THR A 55 -39.80 8.56 37.01
C THR A 55 -40.22 8.21 35.59
N GLY A 56 -40.37 6.91 35.32
CA GLY A 56 -40.90 6.37 34.07
C GLY A 56 -42.40 6.11 34.14
N ALA A 57 -43.01 5.90 32.98
CA ALA A 57 -44.23 5.12 32.84
C ALA A 57 -44.32 4.53 31.42
N LYS A 58 -44.31 3.20 31.37
CA LYS A 58 -44.69 2.36 30.22
C LYS A 58 -46.19 2.49 29.97
N ARG A 59 -46.62 2.37 28.70
CA ARG A 59 -47.86 1.65 28.34
C ARG A 59 -47.79 1.12 26.90
N THR A 60 -48.20 -0.13 26.79
CA THR A 60 -48.25 -1.01 25.61
C THR A 60 -49.71 -1.16 25.18
N LEU A 61 -49.93 -1.77 24.00
CA LEU A 61 -51.17 -2.33 23.41
C LEU A 61 -51.90 -1.33 22.48
N SER A 62 -52.46 -1.70 21.32
CA SER A 62 -52.74 -3.00 20.68
C SER A 62 -53.20 -2.75 19.23
N ALA A 63 -53.06 -3.76 18.37
CA ALA A 63 -53.60 -3.79 17.01
C ALA A 63 -55.14 -3.88 16.97
N SER A 64 -55.76 -3.39 15.90
CA SER A 64 -57.01 -3.92 15.35
C SER A 64 -57.21 -3.51 13.88
N SER A 65 -57.69 -4.49 13.13
CA SER A 65 -58.07 -4.47 11.72
C SER A 65 -59.51 -3.97 11.53
N SER A 66 -59.84 -3.30 10.43
CA SER A 66 -61.00 -3.63 9.54
C SER A 66 -61.35 -2.56 8.48
N GLN A 67 -61.48 -3.07 7.25
CA GLN A 67 -62.51 -2.82 6.22
C GLN A 67 -62.50 -1.60 5.26
N HIS A 68 -62.66 -1.98 3.98
CA HIS A 68 -62.94 -1.24 2.73
C HIS A 68 -64.37 -0.64 2.67
N PRO A 69 -64.65 0.27 1.70
CA PRO A 69 -65.40 -0.15 0.50
C PRO A 69 -65.00 0.49 -0.86
N ASN A 70 -65.01 -0.35 -1.91
CA ASN A 70 -65.37 -0.23 -3.34
C ASN A 70 -65.36 1.10 -4.16
N GLY A 71 -64.46 1.15 -5.16
CA GLY A 71 -64.67 1.33 -6.64
C GLY A 71 -65.19 2.66 -7.24
N PRO A 72 -65.07 2.93 -8.58
CA PRO A 72 -64.51 2.11 -9.68
C PRO A 72 -63.45 2.81 -10.59
N GLU A 73 -62.79 2.01 -11.44
CA GLU A 73 -61.85 2.37 -12.54
C GLU A 73 -62.54 3.02 -13.77
N PRO A 74 -61.76 3.67 -14.66
CA PRO A 74 -61.43 3.04 -15.95
C PRO A 74 -59.98 3.28 -16.44
N GLY A 75 -59.41 2.26 -17.11
CA GLY A 75 -58.03 2.23 -17.58
C GLY A 75 -57.75 2.84 -18.96
N SER A 76 -56.46 2.86 -19.33
CA SER A 76 -55.95 2.80 -20.72
C SER A 76 -54.40 2.75 -20.79
N GLN A 77 -53.91 1.61 -21.25
CA GLN A 77 -52.73 1.30 -22.09
C GLN A 77 -51.40 2.12 -21.99
N PRO A 78 -50.23 1.45 -21.86
CA PRO A 78 -48.92 2.03 -22.15
C PRO A 78 -48.50 1.83 -23.63
N LEU A 79 -48.04 2.91 -24.27
CA LEU A 79 -47.57 2.97 -25.65
C LEU A 79 -46.06 2.63 -25.78
N LYS A 80 -45.75 2.08 -26.96
CA LYS A 80 -44.54 1.34 -27.35
C LYS A 80 -43.29 2.19 -27.64
N THR A 81 -42.15 1.52 -27.45
CA THR A 81 -40.79 1.79 -27.95
C THR A 81 -40.71 1.95 -29.48
N ARG A 82 -39.73 2.71 -29.97
CA ARG A 82 -39.33 2.73 -31.39
C ARG A 82 -37.80 2.73 -31.54
N THR A 83 -37.25 1.58 -31.91
CA THR A 83 -35.87 1.34 -32.38
C THR A 83 -35.92 1.12 -33.90
N LEU A 84 -34.95 1.67 -34.64
CA LEU A 84 -34.82 1.51 -36.09
C LEU A 84 -34.11 0.19 -36.46
N SER A 85 -34.61 -0.46 -37.52
CA SER A 85 -34.25 -1.77 -38.04
C SER A 85 -33.27 -1.76 -39.22
N GLY A 86 -32.61 -2.90 -39.43
CA GLY A 86 -32.06 -3.41 -40.71
C GLY A 86 -30.83 -4.29 -40.44
N MET A 87 -30.68 -5.55 -40.86
CA MET A 87 -31.19 -6.29 -42.02
C MET A 87 -31.34 -7.79 -41.69
N ALA A 88 -32.18 -8.48 -42.48
CA ALA A 88 -32.64 -9.85 -42.27
C ALA A 88 -31.81 -10.92 -43.01
N SER A 89 -31.91 -12.18 -42.56
CA SER A 89 -31.90 -13.36 -43.43
C SER A 89 -32.76 -14.48 -42.85
N LYS A 90 -33.58 -15.05 -43.73
CA LYS A 90 -34.60 -16.10 -43.50
C LYS A 90 -33.94 -17.48 -43.35
N THR A 91 -34.54 -18.41 -42.61
CA THR A 91 -34.88 -19.80 -43.04
C THR A 91 -35.57 -20.59 -41.91
N THR A 92 -36.82 -20.96 -42.20
CA THR A 92 -37.58 -22.21 -41.93
C THR A 92 -37.31 -23.06 -40.67
N THR A 93 -38.38 -23.21 -39.87
CA THR A 93 -38.61 -24.22 -38.83
C THR A 93 -38.77 -25.64 -39.39
N THR A 94 -38.00 -26.58 -38.87
CA THR A 94 -38.31 -28.03 -38.87
C THR A 94 -38.16 -28.58 -37.45
N VAL A 95 -39.20 -29.25 -36.96
CA VAL A 95 -39.24 -29.94 -35.67
C VAL A 95 -38.67 -31.35 -35.86
N ALA A 96 -37.60 -31.69 -35.13
CA ALA A 96 -37.04 -33.05 -35.02
C ALA A 96 -36.23 -33.18 -33.70
N PRO A 97 -36.05 -34.41 -33.16
CA PRO A 97 -36.08 -34.67 -31.72
C PRO A 97 -34.77 -34.38 -30.97
N LYS A 98 -34.90 -34.17 -29.65
CA LYS A 98 -33.83 -34.04 -28.66
C LYS A 98 -32.79 -35.18 -28.82
N ARG A 99 -31.58 -34.84 -29.29
CA ARG A 99 -30.41 -35.70 -29.09
C ARG A 99 -29.91 -35.52 -27.66
N VAL A 100 -29.91 -36.62 -26.92
CA VAL A 100 -29.17 -36.75 -25.66
C VAL A 100 -27.68 -36.67 -26.03
N ALA A 101 -27.01 -35.61 -25.59
CA ALA A 101 -25.56 -35.57 -25.66
C ALA A 101 -25.01 -36.61 -24.66
N HIS A 102 -24.07 -37.43 -25.11
CA HIS A 102 -23.24 -38.21 -24.21
C HIS A 102 -22.50 -37.24 -23.29
N SER A 103 -22.90 -37.20 -22.03
CA SER A 103 -22.17 -36.54 -20.96
C SER A 103 -20.84 -37.28 -20.78
N PRO A 104 -19.66 -36.64 -20.89
CA PRO A 104 -18.46 -37.25 -20.38
C PRO A 104 -18.61 -37.34 -18.87
N SER A 105 -18.56 -38.56 -18.33
CA SER A 105 -18.51 -38.82 -16.88
C SER A 105 -17.19 -38.30 -16.33
N LEU A 106 -17.11 -36.98 -16.11
CA LEU A 106 -16.14 -36.42 -15.18
C LEU A 106 -16.71 -36.62 -13.79
N GLN A 107 -16.20 -37.63 -13.09
CA GLN A 107 -16.35 -37.75 -11.64
C GLN A 107 -15.77 -36.47 -11.01
N SER A 108 -16.60 -35.45 -10.78
CA SER A 108 -16.18 -34.27 -10.05
C SER A 108 -15.91 -34.69 -8.61
N LEU A 109 -14.64 -34.65 -8.19
CA LEU A 109 -14.25 -34.90 -6.82
C LEU A 109 -15.01 -33.92 -5.90
N LYS A 110 -15.89 -34.43 -5.03
CA LYS A 110 -16.47 -33.63 -3.95
C LYS A 110 -15.34 -33.27 -2.98
N LYS A 111 -14.80 -32.05 -3.11
CA LYS A 111 -13.76 -31.56 -2.21
C LYS A 111 -14.34 -31.46 -0.78
N PRO A 112 -13.64 -31.95 0.25
CA PRO A 112 -14.11 -31.89 1.63
C PRO A 112 -14.20 -30.43 2.10
N ILE A 113 -15.29 -30.10 2.79
CA ILE A 113 -15.53 -28.77 3.37
C ILE A 113 -15.31 -28.87 4.89
N ILE A 114 -14.44 -28.02 5.43
CA ILE A 114 -14.26 -27.90 6.88
C ILE A 114 -15.54 -27.24 7.46
N PRO A 115 -16.23 -27.87 8.45
CA PRO A 115 -17.40 -27.29 9.08
C PRO A 115 -17.12 -25.90 9.67
N LYS A 116 -18.12 -25.00 9.61
CA LYS A 116 -18.01 -23.66 10.21
C LYS A 116 -18.13 -23.77 11.73
N GLU A 117 -17.00 -23.69 12.43
CA GLU A 117 -16.98 -23.57 13.89
C GLU A 117 -17.00 -22.09 14.30
N PHE A 118 -17.98 -21.70 15.13
CA PHE A 118 -18.07 -20.35 15.69
C PHE A 118 -17.00 -20.20 16.79
N GLY A 119 -16.15 -19.16 16.71
CA GLY A 119 -15.10 -18.91 17.70
C GLY A 119 -13.78 -19.67 17.50
N GLY A 120 -13.55 -20.28 16.33
CA GLY A 120 -12.28 -20.95 16.02
C GLY A 120 -11.06 -20.01 16.02
N LYS A 121 -9.89 -20.51 16.44
CA LYS A 121 -8.61 -19.75 16.53
C LYS A 121 -8.11 -19.24 15.17
N VAL A 122 -8.59 -19.85 14.08
CA VAL A 122 -8.23 -19.53 12.71
C VAL A 122 -9.51 -19.51 11.86
N PRO A 123 -9.74 -18.47 11.06
CA PRO A 123 -10.88 -18.41 10.14
C PRO A 123 -10.95 -19.63 9.20
N THR A 124 -12.14 -20.20 9.06
CA THR A 124 -12.37 -21.43 8.27
C THR A 124 -12.04 -21.28 6.79
N VAL A 125 -12.15 -20.06 6.23
CA VAL A 125 -11.73 -19.75 4.85
C VAL A 125 -10.22 -19.98 4.66
N ILE A 126 -9.41 -19.61 5.65
CA ILE A 126 -7.96 -19.80 5.61
C ILE A 126 -7.63 -21.29 5.73
N ARG A 127 -8.29 -22.00 6.65
CA ARG A 127 -8.11 -23.44 6.82
C ARG A 127 -8.48 -24.22 5.56
N GLN A 128 -9.60 -23.86 4.93
CA GLN A 128 -10.05 -24.47 3.68
C GLN A 128 -9.07 -24.22 2.52
N ARG A 129 -8.46 -23.03 2.46
CA ARG A 129 -7.43 -22.71 1.46
C ARG A 129 -6.22 -23.63 1.59
N TYR A 130 -5.68 -23.82 2.79
CA TYR A 130 -4.53 -24.69 3.00
C TYR A 130 -4.88 -26.18 2.86
N LEU A 131 -6.08 -26.59 3.25
CA LEU A 131 -6.57 -27.96 3.00
C LEU A 131 -6.60 -28.26 1.50
N ASN A 132 -7.13 -27.34 0.68
CA ASN A 132 -7.15 -27.52 -0.78
C ASN A 132 -5.72 -27.67 -1.35
N LEU A 133 -4.76 -26.88 -0.84
CA LEU A 133 -3.36 -26.99 -1.24
C LEU A 133 -2.73 -28.31 -0.78
N PHE A 134 -3.03 -28.79 0.42
CA PHE A 134 -2.55 -30.10 0.90
C PHE A 134 -3.12 -31.24 0.06
N ILE A 135 -4.39 -31.19 -0.30
CA ILE A 135 -5.02 -32.18 -1.19
C ILE A 135 -4.32 -32.19 -2.55
N GLU A 136 -4.09 -31.02 -3.15
CA GLU A 136 -3.39 -30.91 -4.44
C GLU A 136 -1.97 -31.48 -4.41
N GLU A 137 -1.25 -31.34 -3.30
CA GLU A 137 0.09 -31.93 -3.13
C GLU A 137 0.02 -33.43 -2.82
N CYS A 138 -0.91 -33.89 -2.00
CA CYS A 138 -1.09 -35.31 -1.67
C CYS A 138 -1.51 -36.14 -2.89
N LEU A 139 -2.32 -35.57 -3.80
CA LEU A 139 -2.72 -36.21 -5.05
C LEU A 139 -1.52 -36.52 -5.98
N LYS A 140 -0.36 -35.89 -5.78
CA LYS A 140 0.83 -36.11 -6.63
C LYS A 140 1.60 -37.38 -6.29
N PHE A 141 1.41 -37.94 -5.09
CA PHE A 141 2.18 -39.09 -4.62
C PHE A 141 1.33 -40.20 -3.97
N CYS A 142 0.06 -39.96 -3.65
CA CYS A 142 -0.86 -40.98 -3.13
C CYS A 142 -1.45 -41.85 -4.24
N SER A 143 -1.66 -43.13 -3.95
CA SER A 143 -2.17 -44.12 -4.91
C SER A 143 -3.69 -44.03 -5.12
N SER A 144 -4.42 -43.42 -4.19
CA SER A 144 -5.87 -43.22 -4.29
C SER A 144 -6.29 -41.81 -3.90
N ASN A 145 -7.37 -41.32 -4.53
CA ASN A 145 -7.94 -40.00 -4.22
C ASN A 145 -8.46 -39.90 -2.78
N GLN A 146 -8.98 -41.00 -2.23
CA GLN A 146 -9.50 -41.03 -0.87
C GLN A 146 -8.38 -40.92 0.17
N GLU A 147 -7.28 -41.62 -0.05
CA GLU A 147 -6.09 -41.57 0.80
C GLU A 147 -5.43 -40.17 0.78
N ALA A 148 -5.40 -39.52 -0.38
CA ALA A 148 -4.89 -38.15 -0.50
C ALA A 148 -5.72 -37.15 0.32
N ILE A 149 -7.05 -37.30 0.28
CA ILE A 149 -7.98 -36.46 1.04
C ILE A 149 -7.83 -36.69 2.55
N GLU A 150 -7.78 -37.94 2.99
CA GLU A 150 -7.63 -38.30 4.40
C GLU A 150 -6.29 -37.80 4.97
N LYS A 151 -5.20 -37.99 4.22
CA LYS A 151 -3.87 -37.50 4.59
C LYS A 151 -3.83 -35.98 4.70
N ALA A 152 -4.42 -35.27 3.75
CA ALA A 152 -4.49 -33.81 3.77
C ALA A 152 -5.33 -33.27 4.94
N LEU A 153 -6.46 -33.93 5.25
CA LEU A 153 -7.28 -33.60 6.41
C LEU A 153 -6.53 -33.81 7.73
N ASN A 154 -5.77 -34.89 7.85
CA ASN A 154 -4.98 -35.16 9.04
C ASN A 154 -3.84 -34.14 9.22
N GLU A 155 -3.12 -33.80 8.15
CA GLU A 155 -2.04 -32.79 8.22
C GLU A 155 -2.58 -31.38 8.50
N GLU A 156 -3.78 -31.02 8.00
CA GLU A 156 -4.47 -29.77 8.36
C GLU A 156 -4.86 -29.74 9.83
N LYS A 157 -5.46 -30.82 10.33
CA LYS A 157 -5.86 -30.94 11.73
C LYS A 157 -4.66 -30.81 12.66
N VAL A 158 -3.55 -31.49 12.35
CA VAL A 158 -2.31 -31.38 13.13
C VAL A 158 -1.74 -29.96 13.08
N ALA A 159 -1.80 -29.27 11.94
CA ALA A 159 -1.37 -27.89 11.83
C ALA A 159 -2.25 -26.94 12.68
N TYR A 160 -3.56 -27.18 12.72
CA TYR A 160 -4.50 -26.43 13.55
C TYR A 160 -4.28 -26.65 15.05
N ASP A 161 -4.17 -27.90 15.48
CA ASP A 161 -4.03 -28.26 16.90
C ASP A 161 -2.71 -27.75 17.50
N ARG A 162 -1.64 -27.68 16.68
CA ARG A 162 -0.33 -27.14 17.09
C ARG A 162 -0.26 -25.62 17.15
N SER A 163 -1.30 -24.92 16.72
CA SER A 163 -1.26 -23.47 16.50
C SER A 163 -2.15 -22.74 17.49
N PRO A 164 -1.59 -21.96 18.44
CA PRO A 164 -2.39 -21.18 19.38
C PRO A 164 -2.92 -19.88 18.77
N SER A 165 -2.42 -19.45 17.61
CA SER A 165 -2.87 -18.24 16.90
C SER A 165 -2.85 -18.40 15.38
N LYS A 166 -3.57 -17.51 14.67
CA LYS A 166 -3.61 -17.43 13.20
C LYS A 166 -2.21 -17.39 12.56
N ASN A 167 -1.29 -16.58 13.08
CA ASN A 167 0.04 -16.42 12.49
C ASN A 167 0.90 -17.68 12.65
N ILE A 168 0.76 -18.39 13.77
CA ILE A 168 1.45 -19.66 13.98
C ILE A 168 0.89 -20.74 13.05
N TYR A 169 -0.44 -20.75 12.85
CA TYR A 169 -1.07 -21.64 11.87
C TYR A 169 -0.55 -21.45 10.46
N LEU A 170 -0.42 -20.20 10.00
CA LEU A 170 0.13 -19.90 8.67
C LEU A 170 1.56 -20.46 8.53
N ASN A 171 2.42 -20.24 9.52
CA ASN A 171 3.79 -20.73 9.52
C ASN A 171 3.86 -22.27 9.53
N VAL A 172 3.06 -22.92 10.38
CA VAL A 172 3.00 -24.40 10.45
C VAL A 172 2.45 -24.97 9.15
N ALA A 173 1.38 -24.40 8.59
CA ALA A 173 0.77 -24.86 7.35
C ALA A 173 1.71 -24.72 6.15
N VAL A 174 2.49 -23.62 6.06
CA VAL A 174 3.50 -23.43 5.00
C VAL A 174 4.63 -24.47 5.12
N ASN A 175 5.09 -24.75 6.34
CA ASN A 175 6.11 -25.79 6.57
C ASN A 175 5.60 -27.19 6.23
N THR A 176 4.35 -27.50 6.58
CA THR A 176 3.69 -28.76 6.19
C THR A 176 3.54 -28.87 4.67
N LEU A 177 3.17 -27.79 3.98
CA LEU A 177 3.11 -27.75 2.51
C LEU A 177 4.49 -28.03 1.88
N LYS A 178 5.55 -27.45 2.45
CA LYS A 178 6.93 -27.68 2.01
C LYS A 178 7.35 -29.14 2.20
N LYS A 179 6.97 -29.75 3.34
CA LYS A 179 7.17 -31.18 3.61
C LYS A 179 6.45 -32.06 2.60
N LEU A 180 5.18 -31.78 2.31
CA LEU A 180 4.37 -32.55 1.36
C LEU A 180 4.93 -32.47 -0.07
N ARG A 181 5.42 -31.30 -0.48
CA ARG A 181 6.10 -31.11 -1.78
C ARG A 181 7.41 -31.90 -1.90
N GLY A 182 8.11 -32.12 -0.78
CA GLY A 182 9.33 -32.91 -0.73
C GLY A 182 9.12 -34.42 -0.89
N LEU A 183 7.87 -34.90 -0.84
CA LEU A 183 7.51 -36.32 -1.00
C LEU A 183 7.09 -36.69 -2.44
N GLY A 184 7.06 -35.74 -3.37
CA GLY A 184 6.66 -35.97 -4.75
C GLY A 184 7.74 -36.69 -5.60
N PRO A 185 7.36 -37.49 -6.62
CA PRO A 185 8.32 -38.11 -7.54
C PRO A 185 8.97 -37.01 -8.39
N GLY A 186 10.19 -36.60 -8.03
CA GLY A 186 10.92 -35.52 -8.70
C GLY A 186 11.87 -34.73 -7.80
N ALA A 187 11.86 -34.95 -6.48
CA ALA A 187 12.84 -34.36 -5.56
C ALA A 187 14.08 -35.27 -5.44
N GLY A 188 15.20 -34.80 -6.00
CA GLY A 188 16.51 -35.41 -5.81
C GLY A 188 16.93 -35.48 -4.34
N ALA A 189 17.70 -36.52 -4.04
CA ALA A 189 18.10 -37.00 -2.72
C ALA A 189 18.68 -35.94 -1.78
N GLY A 190 18.18 -35.94 -0.54
CA GLY A 190 18.80 -35.34 0.64
C GLY A 190 18.50 -36.21 1.86
N LEU A 191 19.45 -37.08 2.22
CA LEU A 191 19.38 -38.08 3.27
C LEU A 191 19.15 -37.48 4.66
N ASN A 192 18.13 -37.96 5.38
CA ASN A 192 18.09 -37.93 6.85
C ASN A 192 18.46 -39.32 7.37
N LYS A 193 19.63 -39.45 8.02
CA LYS A 193 19.89 -40.56 8.95
C LYS A 193 20.54 -39.99 10.21
N THR A 194 19.80 -40.07 11.30
CA THR A 194 20.31 -39.86 12.66
C THR A 194 21.14 -41.07 13.08
N SER A 195 22.42 -40.89 13.38
CA SER A 195 23.11 -41.58 14.47
C SER A 195 24.46 -40.93 14.72
N GLY A 196 24.82 -40.73 15.99
CA GLY A 196 25.98 -39.96 16.40
C GLY A 196 27.33 -40.59 16.01
N ARG A 197 28.26 -39.75 15.54
CA ARG A 197 29.71 -39.99 15.65
C ARG A 197 30.47 -38.67 15.49
N ARG A 198 31.58 -38.56 16.25
CA ARG A 198 32.45 -37.40 16.44
C ARG A 198 32.88 -36.70 15.13
N VAL A 199 32.97 -35.37 15.22
CA VAL A 199 33.45 -34.45 14.19
C VAL A 199 34.96 -34.64 13.95
N VAL A 200 35.35 -34.80 12.69
CA VAL A 200 36.72 -34.56 12.23
C VAL A 200 36.62 -33.57 11.07
N SER A 201 37.36 -32.46 11.15
CA SER A 201 37.32 -31.41 10.14
C SER A 201 38.02 -31.81 8.85
N HIS A 202 37.51 -31.26 7.74
CA HIS A 202 37.98 -31.43 6.35
C HIS A 202 39.48 -31.13 6.14
N GLU A 203 40.09 -30.36 7.05
CA GLU A 203 41.48 -29.93 7.01
C GLU A 203 42.48 -31.07 7.32
N VAL A 204 42.08 -32.04 8.15
CA VAL A 204 42.93 -33.21 8.49
C VAL A 204 43.03 -34.20 7.33
N VAL A 205 42.04 -34.24 6.46
CA VAL A 205 41.95 -35.21 5.35
C VAL A 205 42.81 -34.81 4.15
N LEU A 206 43.09 -33.52 3.97
CA LEU A 206 43.77 -33.01 2.77
C LEU A 206 45.25 -32.60 2.98
N GLY A 207 45.73 -32.41 4.22
CA GLY A 207 47.05 -31.79 4.45
C GLY A 207 48.20 -32.69 4.92
N GLY A 208 47.91 -33.84 5.55
CA GLY A 208 48.95 -34.64 6.23
C GLY A 208 49.72 -33.85 7.33
N LYS A 209 50.57 -34.52 8.11
CA LYS A 209 51.28 -33.93 9.27
C LYS A 209 52.37 -32.89 8.94
N LEU A 210 52.57 -32.51 7.68
CA LEU A 210 53.66 -31.63 7.24
C LEU A 210 53.22 -30.29 6.61
N ALA A 211 51.93 -30.06 6.36
CA ALA A 211 51.44 -28.79 5.79
C ALA A 211 51.41 -27.61 6.80
N ALA A 212 51.81 -27.82 8.05
CA ALA A 212 51.74 -26.81 9.12
C ALA A 212 52.96 -25.85 9.18
N ARG A 213 53.96 -25.97 8.29
CA ARG A 213 55.21 -25.18 8.40
C ARG A 213 55.47 -24.16 7.29
N THR A 214 54.62 -24.04 6.28
CA THR A 214 54.79 -22.99 5.25
C THR A 214 53.45 -22.56 4.66
N SER A 215 52.68 -21.75 5.38
CA SER A 215 51.57 -21.01 4.78
C SER A 215 51.59 -19.56 5.29
N PHE A 216 52.16 -18.67 4.49
CA PHE A 216 51.96 -17.24 4.67
C PHE A 216 50.49 -16.93 4.38
N SER A 217 49.78 -16.46 5.40
CA SER A 217 48.38 -16.05 5.28
C SER A 217 48.36 -14.65 4.67
N LEU A 218 48.09 -14.55 3.37
CA LEU A 218 47.60 -13.29 2.80
C LEU A 218 46.19 -13.08 3.33
N SER A 219 46.03 -12.12 4.23
CA SER A 219 44.75 -11.64 4.73
C SER A 219 43.95 -11.01 3.58
N ARG A 220 43.20 -11.83 2.85
CA ARG A 220 42.12 -11.35 1.97
C ARG A 220 41.01 -10.77 2.85
N PRO A 221 40.53 -9.54 2.60
CA PRO A 221 39.38 -9.03 3.32
C PRO A 221 38.17 -9.94 3.07
N SER A 222 37.74 -10.62 4.13
CA SER A 222 36.50 -11.38 4.20
C SER A 222 35.31 -10.48 3.87
N SER A 223 34.18 -11.08 3.50
CA SER A 223 32.95 -10.33 3.22
C SER A 223 32.64 -9.51 4.46
N PRO A 224 32.26 -8.22 4.30
CA PRO A 224 31.77 -7.47 5.44
C PRO A 224 30.69 -8.34 6.10
N ARG A 225 30.85 -8.56 7.40
CA ARG A 225 29.89 -9.36 8.16
C ARG A 225 28.59 -8.57 8.22
N VAL A 226 27.49 -9.25 8.55
CA VAL A 226 26.14 -8.66 8.61
C VAL A 226 26.09 -7.46 9.56
N GLU A 227 27.01 -7.38 10.52
CA GLU A 227 27.18 -6.28 11.47
C GLU A 227 27.80 -5.00 10.88
N ASP A 228 28.42 -5.04 9.69
CA ASP A 228 29.21 -3.93 9.13
C ASP A 228 28.39 -2.91 8.30
N LEU A 229 27.10 -3.17 8.04
CA LEU A 229 26.22 -2.30 7.23
C LEU A 229 25.30 -1.46 8.11
N LYS A 230 25.86 -0.66 9.00
CA LYS A 230 25.13 0.31 9.83
C LYS A 230 25.72 1.71 9.72
N GLY A 231 24.90 2.72 10.03
CA GLY A 231 25.30 4.12 10.09
C GLY A 231 26.05 4.60 8.85
N ALA A 232 27.24 5.18 9.05
CA ALA A 232 28.05 5.80 8.00
C ALA A 232 28.48 4.81 6.90
N ALA A 233 28.68 3.54 7.23
CA ALA A 233 29.04 2.50 6.26
C ALA A 233 27.88 2.22 5.30
N LEU A 234 26.66 2.11 5.83
CA LEU A 234 25.45 1.95 5.02
C LEU A 234 25.22 3.18 4.13
N TYR A 235 25.31 4.37 4.72
CA TYR A 235 25.15 5.64 3.99
C TYR A 235 26.14 5.74 2.81
N SER A 236 27.41 5.42 3.04
CA SER A 236 28.44 5.46 2.00
C SER A 236 28.16 4.49 0.86
N ARG A 237 27.63 3.29 1.16
CA ARG A 237 27.24 2.31 0.15
C ARG A 237 26.01 2.74 -0.65
N LEU A 238 25.05 3.39 -0.01
CA LEU A 238 23.83 3.88 -0.65
C LEU A 238 24.11 4.94 -1.71
N LYS A 239 25.22 5.69 -1.60
CA LYS A 239 25.63 6.65 -2.64
C LYS A 239 25.80 6.03 -4.02
N GLU A 240 26.18 4.75 -4.11
CA GLU A 240 26.29 4.02 -5.39
C GLU A 240 24.92 3.75 -6.05
N TYR A 241 23.82 3.89 -5.31
CA TYR A 241 22.46 3.55 -5.73
C TYR A 241 21.54 4.78 -5.84
N LEU A 242 22.08 5.99 -5.62
CA LEU A 242 21.32 7.22 -5.76
C LEU A 242 20.90 7.41 -7.21
N LEU A 243 19.67 7.89 -7.39
CA LEU A 243 19.20 8.27 -8.71
C LEU A 243 20.00 9.45 -9.24
N THR A 244 20.46 9.34 -10.48
CA THR A 244 21.04 10.46 -11.21
C THR A 244 19.97 11.49 -11.58
N GLU A 245 20.37 12.73 -11.85
CA GLU A 245 19.44 13.78 -12.29
C GLU A 245 18.64 13.36 -13.54
N GLY A 246 19.28 12.66 -14.49
CA GLY A 246 18.62 12.12 -15.66
C GLY A 246 17.54 11.10 -15.31
N GLN A 247 17.83 10.18 -14.38
CA GLN A 247 16.84 9.20 -13.91
C GLN A 247 15.71 9.86 -13.13
N LEU A 248 15.98 10.88 -12.32
CA LEU A 248 14.94 11.64 -11.62
C LEU A 248 13.97 12.30 -12.63
N LYS A 249 14.50 12.89 -13.71
CA LYS A 249 13.69 13.47 -14.80
C LYS A 249 12.86 12.41 -15.53
N GLU A 250 13.48 11.30 -15.92
CA GLU A 250 12.82 10.20 -16.64
C GLU A 250 11.70 9.54 -15.81
N ASN A 251 11.89 9.46 -14.49
CA ASN A 251 10.91 8.88 -13.56
C ASN A 251 9.89 9.89 -13.02
N GLY A 252 9.94 11.16 -13.45
CA GLY A 252 8.90 12.15 -13.12
C GLY A 252 8.97 12.74 -11.71
N TYR A 253 10.15 12.77 -11.11
CA TYR A 253 10.36 13.47 -9.85
C TYR A 253 10.19 15.00 -10.02
N PRO A 254 9.68 15.71 -9.00
CA PRO A 254 9.52 17.16 -9.05
C PRO A 254 10.86 17.88 -8.93
N PHE A 255 11.07 18.90 -9.76
CA PHE A 255 12.20 19.82 -9.74
C PHE A 255 11.76 21.24 -9.39
N PRO A 256 12.63 22.09 -8.81
CA PRO A 256 12.25 23.46 -8.49
C PRO A 256 12.03 24.26 -9.77
N HIS A 257 10.94 25.04 -9.82
CA HIS A 257 10.69 25.94 -10.92
C HIS A 257 11.72 27.10 -10.93
N PRO A 258 12.32 27.45 -12.07
CA PRO A 258 13.39 28.45 -12.14
C PRO A 258 12.98 29.88 -11.72
N GLU A 259 11.72 30.24 -11.88
CA GLU A 259 11.21 31.62 -11.74
C GLU A 259 10.12 31.76 -10.66
N LYS A 260 9.46 30.67 -10.28
CA LYS A 260 8.32 30.69 -9.34
C LYS A 260 8.72 30.02 -8.02
N PRO A 261 8.97 30.78 -6.94
CA PRO A 261 9.19 30.21 -5.62
C PRO A 261 8.01 29.34 -5.19
N GLY A 262 8.30 28.14 -4.69
CA GLY A 262 7.26 27.16 -4.33
C GLY A 262 6.61 26.45 -5.51
N GLY A 263 7.03 26.73 -6.76
CA GLY A 263 6.62 26.01 -7.94
C GLY A 263 7.51 24.79 -8.22
N ALA A 264 6.92 23.74 -8.77
CA ALA A 264 7.63 22.57 -9.29
C ALA A 264 7.49 22.42 -10.81
N VAL A 265 8.43 21.71 -11.42
CA VAL A 265 8.43 21.31 -12.83
C VAL A 265 8.67 19.81 -12.89
N ILE A 266 7.96 19.12 -13.79
CA ILE A 266 8.11 17.69 -14.06
C ILE A 266 8.47 17.54 -15.54
N PHE A 267 9.44 16.69 -15.85
CA PHE A 267 9.99 16.54 -17.21
C PHE A 267 9.40 15.38 -18.02
N THR A 268 8.47 14.61 -17.44
CA THR A 268 7.77 13.54 -18.17
C THR A 268 6.81 14.11 -19.21
N ALA A 269 6.56 13.35 -20.27
CA ALA A 269 5.63 13.74 -21.33
C ALA A 269 4.28 14.22 -20.77
N GLU A 270 3.82 15.37 -21.25
CA GLU A 270 2.52 15.92 -20.88
C GLU A 270 1.41 14.96 -21.31
N GLU A 271 0.58 14.57 -20.35
CA GLU A 271 -0.67 13.86 -20.64
C GLU A 271 -1.56 14.82 -21.44
N LYS A 272 -2.20 14.33 -22.51
CA LYS A 272 -3.10 15.13 -23.33
C LYS A 272 -4.22 15.68 -22.45
N LYS A 273 -4.14 16.97 -22.12
CA LYS A 273 -5.21 17.66 -21.39
C LYS A 273 -6.46 17.69 -22.26
N PRO A 274 -7.66 17.41 -21.69
CA PRO A 274 -8.91 17.61 -22.39
C PRO A 274 -9.00 19.04 -22.93
N LYS A 275 -9.61 19.22 -24.11
CA LYS A 275 -9.78 20.55 -24.72
C LYS A 275 -10.63 21.48 -23.85
N ASP A 276 -11.57 20.90 -23.10
CA ASP A 276 -12.45 21.63 -22.20
C ASP A 276 -11.91 21.60 -20.77
N SER A 277 -11.78 22.79 -20.17
CA SER A 277 -11.26 22.97 -18.80
C SER A 277 -12.09 22.27 -17.72
N SER A 278 -13.35 21.96 -17.99
CA SER A 278 -14.28 21.24 -17.11
C SER A 278 -14.38 19.75 -17.42
N CYS A 279 -13.81 19.26 -18.51
CA CYS A 279 -13.81 17.84 -18.85
C CYS A 279 -12.62 17.13 -18.21
N ARG A 280 -12.84 15.95 -17.65
CA ARG A 280 -11.83 15.10 -17.00
C ARG A 280 -12.01 13.65 -17.43
N ILE A 281 -10.92 12.88 -17.36
CA ILE A 281 -10.93 11.44 -17.62
C ILE A 281 -10.79 10.71 -16.29
N CYS A 282 -11.71 9.79 -16.01
CA CYS A 282 -11.67 9.00 -14.78
C CYS A 282 -10.46 8.05 -14.78
N CYS A 283 -9.59 8.13 -13.78
CA CYS A 283 -8.40 7.26 -13.71
C CYS A 283 -8.74 5.78 -13.35
N ARG A 284 -9.99 5.49 -12.99
CA ARG A 284 -10.47 4.14 -12.65
C ARG A 284 -11.08 3.41 -13.85
N CYS A 285 -12.00 4.06 -14.55
CA CYS A 285 -12.76 3.45 -15.65
C CYS A 285 -12.40 4.00 -17.04
N GLY A 286 -11.69 5.12 -17.12
CA GLY A 286 -11.34 5.80 -18.37
C GLY A 286 -12.47 6.61 -19.01
N ALA A 287 -13.65 6.71 -18.37
CA ALA A 287 -14.76 7.51 -18.88
C ALA A 287 -14.50 9.01 -18.72
N GLU A 288 -14.95 9.80 -19.70
CA GLU A 288 -14.98 11.26 -19.61
C GLU A 288 -16.14 11.71 -18.73
N TYR A 289 -15.90 12.71 -17.87
CA TYR A 289 -16.91 13.28 -16.99
C TYR A 289 -16.68 14.79 -16.82
N LEU A 290 -17.73 15.52 -16.42
CA LEU A 290 -17.68 16.97 -16.24
C LEU A 290 -17.59 17.34 -14.77
N VAL A 291 -16.68 18.27 -14.46
CA VAL A 291 -16.53 18.87 -13.14
C VAL A 291 -16.90 20.35 -13.16
N SER A 292 -17.50 20.81 -12.08
CA SER A 292 -17.76 22.22 -11.81
C SER A 292 -16.46 22.97 -11.49
N SER A 293 -16.54 24.30 -11.37
CA SER A 293 -15.42 25.13 -10.90
C SER A 293 -14.90 24.74 -9.50
N SER A 294 -15.74 24.12 -8.68
CA SER A 294 -15.39 23.60 -7.34
C SER A 294 -14.73 22.20 -7.35
N GLY A 295 -14.53 21.61 -8.53
CA GLY A 295 -14.01 20.24 -8.69
C GLY A 295 -15.04 19.13 -8.50
N ARG A 296 -16.27 19.46 -8.07
CA ARG A 296 -17.36 18.47 -7.92
C ARG A 296 -17.92 18.03 -9.27
N CYS A 297 -18.26 16.75 -9.39
CA CYS A 297 -18.95 16.19 -10.56
C CYS A 297 -20.27 16.93 -10.82
N VAL A 298 -20.50 17.34 -12.07
CA VAL A 298 -21.73 18.04 -12.47
C VAL A 298 -22.93 17.09 -12.50
N ARG A 299 -22.67 15.81 -12.79
CA ARG A 299 -23.68 14.75 -12.82
C ARG A 299 -23.36 13.71 -11.75
N GLU A 300 -24.41 13.21 -11.11
CA GLU A 300 -24.34 12.06 -10.23
C GLU A 300 -24.35 10.79 -11.09
N GLU A 301 -23.17 10.33 -11.47
CA GLU A 301 -22.96 9.10 -12.24
C GLU A 301 -22.04 8.14 -11.47
N GLU A 302 -22.48 6.90 -11.29
CA GLU A 302 -21.69 5.87 -10.63
C GLU A 302 -20.55 5.39 -11.53
N CYS A 303 -19.37 5.24 -10.94
CA CYS A 303 -18.19 4.74 -11.64
C CYS A 303 -18.07 3.22 -11.47
N TYR A 304 -18.28 2.49 -12.56
CA TYR A 304 -18.05 1.03 -12.64
C TYR A 304 -16.64 0.77 -13.14
N TYR A 305 -15.79 0.12 -12.33
CA TYR A 305 -14.39 -0.10 -12.67
C TYR A 305 -13.84 -1.45 -12.18
N HIS A 306 -12.72 -1.86 -12.79
CA HIS A 306 -11.91 -2.98 -12.33
C HIS A 306 -10.65 -2.43 -11.67
N TRP A 307 -10.48 -2.68 -10.38
CA TRP A 307 -9.26 -2.27 -9.67
C TRP A 307 -8.05 -3.17 -10.01
N GLY A 308 -8.32 -4.40 -10.45
CA GLY A 308 -7.28 -5.38 -10.80
C GLY A 308 -6.71 -5.12 -12.18
N ARG A 309 -5.44 -5.48 -12.38
CA ARG A 309 -4.78 -5.37 -13.69
C ARG A 309 -5.18 -6.53 -14.60
N LEU A 310 -5.08 -6.35 -15.90
CA LEU A 310 -5.23 -7.46 -16.85
C LEU A 310 -4.03 -8.40 -16.74
N ARG A 311 -4.29 -9.69 -16.58
CA ARG A 311 -3.27 -10.74 -16.54
C ARG A 311 -3.55 -11.78 -17.62
N ARG A 312 -2.53 -12.05 -18.42
CA ARG A 312 -2.55 -13.10 -19.43
C ARG A 312 -2.18 -14.42 -18.78
N ASN A 313 -3.13 -15.35 -18.71
CA ASN A 313 -2.96 -16.69 -18.17
C ASN A 313 -2.96 -17.72 -19.30
N ARG A 314 -2.18 -18.79 -19.13
CA ARG A 314 -2.19 -19.94 -20.05
C ARG A 314 -3.31 -20.89 -19.63
N VAL A 315 -4.22 -21.20 -20.54
CA VAL A 315 -5.35 -22.10 -20.33
C VAL A 315 -5.30 -23.25 -21.34
N ALA A 316 -6.02 -24.35 -21.08
CA ALA A 316 -6.14 -25.44 -22.04
C ALA A 316 -6.81 -24.91 -23.33
N GLY A 317 -6.06 -24.88 -24.43
CA GLY A 317 -6.52 -24.34 -25.70
C GLY A 317 -6.04 -22.92 -26.05
N GLY A 318 -5.22 -22.28 -25.21
CA GLY A 318 -4.57 -21.01 -25.61
C GLY A 318 -4.20 -20.09 -24.46
N TRP A 319 -4.35 -18.79 -24.71
CA TRP A 319 -4.10 -17.72 -23.76
C TRP A 319 -5.39 -16.95 -23.52
N GLU A 320 -5.71 -16.72 -22.25
CA GLU A 320 -6.85 -15.90 -21.85
C GLU A 320 -6.35 -14.69 -21.06
N THR A 321 -6.94 -13.53 -21.32
CA THR A 321 -6.61 -12.30 -20.58
C THR A 321 -7.79 -11.93 -19.70
N GLN A 322 -7.57 -11.93 -18.39
CA GLN A 322 -8.60 -11.70 -17.38
C GLN A 322 -8.15 -10.65 -16.37
N TYR A 323 -9.09 -9.93 -15.76
CA TYR A 323 -8.79 -9.01 -14.67
C TYR A 323 -8.40 -9.76 -13.39
N THR A 324 -7.36 -9.30 -12.68
CA THR A 324 -6.93 -9.95 -11.43
C THR A 324 -7.91 -9.77 -10.26
N CYS A 325 -8.85 -8.82 -10.36
CA CYS A 325 -9.81 -8.54 -9.30
C CYS A 325 -11.00 -9.52 -9.26
N CYS A 326 -11.48 -9.96 -10.42
CA CYS A 326 -12.71 -10.75 -10.54
C CYS A 326 -12.62 -11.88 -11.57
N SER A 327 -11.48 -12.06 -12.23
CA SER A 327 -11.27 -13.01 -13.33
C SER A 327 -12.19 -12.80 -14.55
N ALA A 328 -12.88 -11.66 -14.65
CA ALA A 328 -13.69 -11.36 -15.82
C ALA A 328 -12.83 -11.07 -17.05
N ALA A 329 -13.39 -11.30 -18.24
CA ALA A 329 -12.73 -11.05 -19.52
C ALA A 329 -12.53 -9.56 -19.79
N ILE A 330 -11.61 -9.23 -20.71
CA ILE A 330 -11.41 -7.85 -21.19
C ILE A 330 -12.71 -7.27 -21.78
N GLY A 331 -13.01 -6.00 -21.46
CA GLY A 331 -14.23 -5.33 -21.92
C GLY A 331 -15.49 -5.65 -21.09
N SER A 332 -15.40 -6.51 -20.08
CA SER A 332 -16.48 -6.71 -19.10
C SER A 332 -16.73 -5.45 -18.27
N THR A 333 -17.97 -5.27 -17.83
CA THR A 333 -18.34 -4.18 -16.90
C THR A 333 -17.54 -4.30 -15.60
N GLY A 334 -17.18 -3.15 -15.02
CA GLY A 334 -16.39 -3.08 -13.79
C GLY A 334 -17.00 -3.89 -12.63
N CYS A 335 -16.17 -4.66 -11.92
CA CYS A 335 -16.61 -5.46 -10.78
C CYS A 335 -16.78 -4.65 -9.47
N GLN A 336 -16.34 -3.39 -9.47
CA GLN A 336 -16.49 -2.47 -8.35
C GLN A 336 -17.29 -1.25 -8.80
N VAL A 337 -18.14 -0.76 -7.90
CA VAL A 337 -18.88 0.48 -8.07
C VAL A 337 -18.35 1.52 -7.08
N ALA A 338 -18.13 2.73 -7.55
CA ALA A 338 -17.87 3.91 -6.73
C ALA A 338 -18.95 4.96 -6.99
N LYS A 339 -19.23 5.80 -5.99
CA LYS A 339 -20.29 6.82 -6.04
C LYS A 339 -20.12 7.83 -7.18
N GLN A 340 -18.87 8.08 -7.57
CA GLN A 340 -18.54 9.00 -8.64
C GLN A 340 -17.19 8.67 -9.31
N HIS A 341 -16.95 9.32 -10.45
CA HIS A 341 -15.67 9.34 -11.13
C HIS A 341 -14.62 10.15 -10.36
N VAL A 342 -13.34 9.81 -10.55
CA VAL A 342 -12.21 10.47 -9.87
C VAL A 342 -11.06 10.68 -10.85
N GLN A 343 -10.25 11.72 -10.62
CA GLN A 343 -9.03 11.99 -11.37
C GLN A 343 -7.77 11.70 -10.54
N ASP A 344 -6.64 11.51 -11.21
CA ASP A 344 -5.35 11.41 -10.54
C ASP A 344 -4.89 12.79 -10.02
N GLY A 345 -4.87 13.81 -10.89
CA GLY A 345 -4.67 15.22 -10.50
C GLY A 345 -3.29 15.60 -9.92
N ARG A 346 -2.42 14.63 -9.57
CA ARG A 346 -1.13 14.89 -8.88
C ARG A 346 -0.16 15.79 -9.65
N LYS A 347 -0.29 15.83 -10.98
CA LYS A 347 0.55 16.65 -11.88
C LYS A 347 -0.12 17.94 -12.34
N GLU A 348 -1.35 18.22 -11.90
CA GLU A 348 -2.09 19.42 -12.32
C GLU A 348 -1.74 20.64 -11.48
N ASN A 349 -1.57 20.48 -10.16
CA ASN A 349 -1.21 21.54 -9.23
C ASN A 349 0.25 21.43 -8.78
N LEU A 350 1.14 22.17 -9.44
CA LEU A 350 2.58 22.19 -9.15
C LEU A 350 3.00 23.36 -8.25
N GLU A 351 2.11 23.86 -7.41
CA GLU A 351 2.38 24.95 -6.46
C GLU A 351 2.41 24.45 -5.00
N GLY A 352 3.12 25.18 -4.12
CA GLY A 352 3.25 24.85 -2.70
C GLY A 352 4.34 23.82 -2.40
N PHE A 353 5.30 23.65 -3.31
CA PHE A 353 6.43 22.74 -3.12
C PHE A 353 7.50 23.34 -2.23
N VAL A 354 8.01 22.55 -1.30
CA VAL A 354 9.17 22.90 -0.47
C VAL A 354 10.38 22.07 -0.87
N LYS A 355 11.57 22.66 -0.82
CA LYS A 355 12.82 21.97 -1.16
C LYS A 355 13.63 21.69 0.11
N THR A 356 14.14 20.47 0.25
CA THR A 356 15.11 20.16 1.31
C THR A 356 16.40 20.97 1.11
N PHE A 357 16.98 21.44 2.20
CA PHE A 357 18.17 22.29 2.20
C PHE A 357 19.34 21.64 2.96
N GLU A 358 20.54 22.13 2.71
CA GLU A 358 21.75 21.70 3.42
C GLU A 358 21.62 22.04 4.91
N LYS A 359 22.00 21.10 5.77
CA LYS A 359 22.05 21.31 7.21
C LYS A 359 23.48 21.09 7.68
N GLU A 360 23.95 21.99 8.54
CA GLU A 360 25.24 21.78 9.21
C GLU A 360 25.12 20.57 10.14
N LEU A 361 25.89 19.53 9.83
CA LEU A 361 26.00 18.33 10.65
C LEU A 361 27.15 18.51 11.64
N SER A 362 26.92 18.15 12.89
CA SER A 362 27.95 18.16 13.92
C SER A 362 28.89 16.95 13.73
N GLY A 363 30.14 17.20 13.33
CA GLY A 363 31.23 16.19 13.32
C GLY A 363 30.99 14.98 12.40
N ASP A 364 31.32 13.78 12.88
CA ASP A 364 31.23 12.49 12.15
C ASP A 364 29.78 11.98 11.94
N ALA A 365 28.75 12.81 12.18
CA ALA A 365 27.36 12.43 12.00
C ALA A 365 27.00 12.38 10.49
N HIS A 366 26.45 11.26 10.04
CA HIS A 366 25.95 11.15 8.67
C HIS A 366 24.58 11.86 8.50
N PRO A 367 24.23 12.36 7.31
CA PRO A 367 22.96 13.07 7.04
C PRO A 367 21.68 12.27 7.30
N GLY A 368 21.79 10.95 7.49
CA GLY A 368 20.66 10.06 7.81
C GLY A 368 20.18 9.26 6.60
N VAL A 369 19.50 8.16 6.89
CA VAL A 369 18.87 7.28 5.90
C VAL A 369 17.50 6.93 6.43
N TYR A 370 16.45 7.18 5.65
CA TYR A 370 15.07 6.92 6.03
C TYR A 370 14.32 6.27 4.88
N ALA A 371 13.40 5.37 5.21
CA ALA A 371 12.38 4.93 4.28
C ALA A 371 11.09 5.72 4.49
N LEU A 372 10.41 6.07 3.41
CA LEU A 372 9.20 6.88 3.42
C LEU A 372 8.14 6.22 2.54
N ASP A 373 6.90 6.24 3.02
CA ASP A 373 5.74 5.78 2.27
C ASP A 373 4.50 6.61 2.69
N CYS A 374 3.67 6.95 1.71
CA CYS A 374 2.47 7.75 1.90
C CYS A 374 1.22 7.01 1.45
N GLU A 375 0.12 7.27 2.16
CA GLU A 375 -1.21 6.89 1.72
C GLU A 375 -1.94 8.13 1.19
N MET A 376 -2.70 7.94 0.11
CA MET A 376 -3.44 9.00 -0.57
C MET A 376 -4.90 8.63 -0.75
N SER A 377 -5.75 9.66 -0.72
CA SER A 377 -7.19 9.56 -0.97
C SER A 377 -7.59 10.49 -2.10
N TYR A 378 -8.67 10.14 -2.81
CA TYR A 378 -9.21 10.97 -3.87
C TYR A 378 -10.04 12.10 -3.26
N THR A 379 -9.76 13.33 -3.71
CA THR A 379 -10.50 14.55 -3.40
C THR A 379 -11.11 15.14 -4.67
N THR A 380 -11.80 16.27 -4.55
CA THR A 380 -12.35 17.00 -5.71
C THR A 380 -11.29 17.49 -6.71
N TYR A 381 -10.00 17.53 -6.32
CA TYR A 381 -8.90 17.96 -7.19
C TYR A 381 -7.90 16.86 -7.55
N GLY A 382 -8.09 15.64 -7.05
CA GLY A 382 -7.23 14.49 -7.37
C GLY A 382 -6.77 13.73 -6.14
N LEU A 383 -5.69 12.96 -6.26
CA LEU A 383 -5.08 12.25 -5.14
C LEU A 383 -4.30 13.24 -4.26
N GLU A 384 -4.67 13.31 -2.99
CA GLU A 384 -3.99 14.09 -1.96
C GLU A 384 -3.54 13.21 -0.79
N LEU A 385 -2.51 13.67 -0.09
CA LEU A 385 -1.92 12.99 1.05
C LEU A 385 -2.91 12.85 2.20
N THR A 386 -3.06 11.63 2.73
CA THR A 386 -3.89 11.35 3.92
C THR A 386 -3.13 10.67 5.05
N ARG A 387 -1.99 10.05 4.78
CA ARG A 387 -1.08 9.54 5.80
C ARG A 387 0.36 9.56 5.30
N VAL A 388 1.31 9.81 6.19
CA VAL A 388 2.74 9.69 5.89
C VAL A 388 3.41 8.88 6.99
N THR A 389 4.26 7.94 6.59
CA THR A 389 5.10 7.17 7.51
C THR A 389 6.56 7.27 7.11
N VAL A 390 7.43 7.47 8.11
CA VAL A 390 8.89 7.49 7.99
C VAL A 390 9.47 6.47 8.95
N VAL A 391 10.37 5.64 8.42
CA VAL A 391 11.04 4.55 9.13
C VAL A 391 12.54 4.74 9.05
N ASP A 392 13.26 4.50 10.16
CA ASP A 392 14.72 4.58 10.20
C ASP A 392 15.41 3.27 9.75
N THR A 393 16.74 3.23 9.81
CA THR A 393 17.53 2.05 9.43
C THR A 393 17.41 0.86 10.37
N ASP A 394 16.95 1.08 11.61
CA ASP A 394 16.64 0.01 12.57
C ASP A 394 15.16 -0.41 12.50
N LEU A 395 14.47 0.03 11.43
CA LEU A 395 13.08 -0.30 11.11
C LEU A 395 12.08 0.21 12.15
N GLN A 396 12.45 1.25 12.89
CA GLN A 396 11.56 1.92 13.81
C GLN A 396 10.83 3.04 13.09
N VAL A 397 9.52 3.13 13.34
CA VAL A 397 8.70 4.25 12.88
C VAL A 397 9.11 5.49 13.66
N VAL A 398 9.73 6.46 12.98
CA VAL A 398 10.18 7.73 13.57
C VAL A 398 9.18 8.86 13.37
N TYR A 399 8.29 8.73 12.38
CA TYR A 399 7.18 9.64 12.15
C TYR A 399 6.05 8.89 11.47
N ASP A 400 4.84 8.97 12.00
CA ASP A 400 3.62 8.41 11.41
C ASP A 400 2.46 9.31 11.80
N THR A 401 1.78 9.89 10.82
CA THR A 401 0.64 10.75 11.07
C THR A 401 -0.37 10.69 9.94
N PHE A 402 -1.64 10.80 10.32
CA PHE A 402 -2.68 11.18 9.39
C PHE A 402 -2.59 12.66 9.05
N VAL A 403 -3.05 13.00 7.84
CA VAL A 403 -3.00 14.35 7.28
C VAL A 403 -4.39 14.68 6.77
N ARG A 404 -4.88 15.87 7.12
CA ARG A 404 -6.13 16.38 6.57
C ARG A 404 -5.86 17.05 5.22
N PRO A 405 -6.43 16.54 4.11
CA PRO A 405 -6.33 17.22 2.81
C PRO A 405 -7.01 18.59 2.83
N ASP A 406 -6.54 19.49 1.97
CA ASP A 406 -7.13 20.83 1.83
C ASP A 406 -8.51 20.77 1.15
N ASN A 407 -8.72 19.79 0.26
CA ASN A 407 -9.97 19.61 -0.46
C ASN A 407 -10.82 18.48 0.12
N GLU A 408 -12.10 18.52 -0.22
CA GLU A 408 -13.08 17.52 0.22
C GLU A 408 -12.73 16.13 -0.34
N ILE A 409 -12.60 15.16 0.56
CA ILE A 409 -12.38 13.76 0.19
C ILE A 409 -13.66 13.18 -0.40
N VAL A 410 -13.52 12.59 -1.58
CA VAL A 410 -14.62 11.94 -2.29
C VAL A 410 -14.53 10.43 -2.23
N ASP A 411 -13.32 9.88 -2.06
CA ASP A 411 -13.09 8.47 -1.84
C ASP A 411 -11.76 8.26 -1.08
N TYR A 412 -11.84 7.66 0.11
CA TYR A 412 -10.70 7.39 0.97
C TYR A 412 -9.67 6.43 0.37
N ASN A 413 -10.05 5.71 -0.70
CA ASN A 413 -9.22 4.73 -1.38
C ASN A 413 -8.80 3.57 -0.45
N THR A 414 -9.61 3.26 0.58
CA THR A 414 -9.28 2.38 1.72
C THR A 414 -8.70 1.03 1.33
N ARG A 415 -9.14 0.42 0.22
CA ARG A 415 -8.57 -0.85 -0.29
C ARG A 415 -7.04 -0.76 -0.48
N PHE A 416 -6.55 0.40 -0.86
CA PHE A 416 -5.13 0.64 -1.10
C PHE A 416 -4.53 1.43 0.06
N SER A 417 -5.20 2.48 0.53
CA SER A 417 -4.66 3.38 1.55
C SER A 417 -4.69 2.84 2.99
N GLY A 418 -5.61 1.91 3.28
CA GLY A 418 -5.92 1.52 4.66
C GLY A 418 -6.55 2.64 5.52
N VAL A 419 -6.80 3.82 4.94
CA VAL A 419 -7.35 4.98 5.63
C VAL A 419 -8.88 4.94 5.59
N THR A 420 -9.50 5.21 6.73
CA THR A 420 -10.96 5.30 6.88
C THR A 420 -11.38 6.74 7.21
N GLU A 421 -12.67 7.03 7.05
CA GLU A 421 -13.27 8.30 7.47
C GLU A 421 -13.05 8.59 8.96
N ALA A 422 -13.10 7.56 9.81
CA ALA A 422 -12.90 7.69 11.24
C ALA A 422 -11.47 8.13 11.60
N ASP A 423 -10.46 7.69 10.85
CA ASP A 423 -9.07 8.07 11.07
C ASP A 423 -8.84 9.58 10.81
N LEU A 424 -9.60 10.15 9.87
CA LEU A 424 -9.45 11.54 9.45
C LEU A 424 -10.40 12.51 10.14
N ALA A 425 -11.46 12.02 10.80
CA ALA A 425 -12.46 12.86 11.47
C ALA A 425 -11.86 13.80 12.52
N ASP A 426 -10.90 13.30 13.31
CA ASP A 426 -10.25 14.06 14.40
C ASP A 426 -8.88 14.63 14.00
N THR A 427 -8.46 14.45 12.75
CA THR A 427 -7.15 14.90 12.28
C THR A 427 -7.18 16.40 11.94
N SER A 428 -6.32 17.17 12.59
CA SER A 428 -6.13 18.62 12.35
C SER A 428 -4.81 18.98 11.68
N ILE A 429 -3.92 17.99 11.50
CA ILE A 429 -2.58 18.18 10.92
C ILE A 429 -2.72 18.45 9.42
N SER A 430 -2.18 19.58 8.97
CA SER A 430 -2.19 19.98 7.56
C SER A 430 -0.94 19.48 6.83
N LEU A 431 -0.98 19.52 5.49
CA LEU A 431 0.20 19.26 4.65
C LEU A 431 1.39 20.14 5.02
N ARG A 432 1.15 21.41 5.37
CA ARG A 432 2.20 22.36 5.75
C ARG A 432 2.89 21.98 7.07
N ASP A 433 2.14 21.45 8.04
CA ASP A 433 2.71 20.97 9.31
C ASP A 433 3.63 19.78 9.06
N VAL A 434 3.19 18.84 8.22
CA VAL A 434 3.99 17.69 7.78
C VAL A 434 5.26 18.15 7.08
N GLN A 435 5.15 19.07 6.12
CA GLN A 435 6.30 19.63 5.41
C GLN A 435 7.32 20.25 6.39
N ALA A 436 6.86 21.01 7.38
CA ALA A 436 7.73 21.60 8.39
C ALA A 436 8.47 20.52 9.20
N VAL A 437 7.78 19.46 9.61
CA VAL A 437 8.40 18.32 10.32
C VAL A 437 9.42 17.61 9.43
N LEU A 438 9.08 17.29 8.18
CA LEU A 438 10.00 16.61 7.26
C LEU A 438 11.23 17.48 6.94
N LEU A 439 11.04 18.79 6.74
CA LEU A 439 12.15 19.74 6.57
C LEU A 439 13.00 19.89 7.83
N SER A 440 12.48 19.58 9.03
CA SER A 440 13.26 19.52 10.27
C SER A 440 14.03 18.20 10.42
N MET A 441 13.48 17.11 9.90
CA MET A 441 14.09 15.77 9.95
C MET A 441 15.14 15.57 8.86
N PHE A 442 14.89 16.05 7.63
CA PHE A 442 15.71 15.76 6.46
C PHE A 442 16.56 16.94 6.04
N SER A 443 17.77 16.66 5.55
CA SER A 443 18.63 17.59 4.83
C SER A 443 18.61 17.25 3.33
N SER A 444 19.22 18.08 2.50
CA SER A 444 19.46 17.75 1.07
C SER A 444 20.24 16.45 0.88
N ASP A 445 21.10 16.08 1.84
CA ASP A 445 22.00 14.92 1.76
C ASP A 445 21.46 13.67 2.46
N THR A 446 20.32 13.78 3.15
CA THR A 446 19.63 12.64 3.76
C THR A 446 19.16 11.70 2.66
N VAL A 447 19.43 10.39 2.78
CA VAL A 447 18.98 9.42 1.76
C VAL A 447 17.54 9.03 2.05
N LEU A 448 16.62 9.29 1.11
CA LEU A 448 15.25 8.81 1.16
C LEU A 448 15.08 7.54 0.31
N ILE A 449 14.51 6.51 0.91
CA ILE A 449 14.24 5.21 0.30
C ILE A 449 12.73 5.01 0.16
N GLY A 450 12.28 4.53 -1.00
CA GLY A 450 10.85 4.24 -1.21
C GLY A 450 10.59 3.38 -2.44
N HIS A 451 9.32 3.26 -2.83
CA HIS A 451 8.90 2.53 -4.02
C HIS A 451 8.01 3.38 -4.91
N SER A 452 8.53 3.81 -6.06
CA SER A 452 7.89 4.85 -6.89
C SER A 452 7.69 6.15 -6.11
N LEU A 453 8.76 6.55 -5.41
CA LEU A 453 8.75 7.64 -4.43
C LEU A 453 8.43 9.01 -5.06
N GLU A 454 8.44 9.11 -6.40
CA GLU A 454 7.93 10.30 -7.09
C GLU A 454 6.48 10.59 -6.72
N SER A 455 5.67 9.54 -6.52
CA SER A 455 4.25 9.67 -6.18
C SER A 455 4.06 10.28 -4.80
N ASP A 456 4.84 9.82 -3.83
CA ASP A 456 4.87 10.30 -2.45
C ASP A 456 5.37 11.75 -2.38
N LEU A 457 6.48 12.06 -3.05
CA LEU A 457 7.07 13.40 -3.04
C LEU A 457 6.18 14.43 -3.74
N LEU A 458 5.41 14.03 -4.75
CA LEU A 458 4.38 14.89 -5.35
C LEU A 458 3.23 15.16 -4.37
N ALA A 459 2.73 14.13 -3.68
CA ALA A 459 1.65 14.28 -2.69
C ALA A 459 2.09 15.11 -1.47
N LEU A 460 3.33 14.94 -1.02
CA LEU A 460 3.96 15.73 0.04
C LEU A 460 4.31 17.16 -0.41
N LYS A 461 4.33 17.40 -1.73
CA LYS A 461 4.88 18.60 -2.34
C LYS A 461 6.30 18.90 -1.83
N VAL A 462 7.17 17.90 -1.82
CA VAL A 462 8.56 18.01 -1.37
C VAL A 462 9.51 17.71 -2.54
N ILE A 463 10.48 18.59 -2.76
CA ILE A 463 11.55 18.43 -3.73
C ILE A 463 12.80 17.93 -2.99
N HIS A 464 13.21 16.71 -3.32
CA HIS A 464 14.37 16.06 -2.72
C HIS A 464 15.13 15.22 -3.77
N SER A 465 16.46 15.35 -3.82
CA SER A 465 17.30 14.76 -4.86
C SER A 465 18.02 13.48 -4.44
N THR A 466 18.22 13.25 -3.14
CA THR A 466 19.04 12.15 -2.62
C THR A 466 18.16 10.92 -2.38
N VAL A 467 17.67 10.35 -3.49
CA VAL A 467 16.66 9.28 -3.49
C VAL A 467 17.25 7.94 -3.95
N VAL A 468 16.86 6.86 -3.25
CA VAL A 468 16.99 5.48 -3.71
C VAL A 468 15.59 4.89 -3.90
N ASP A 469 15.20 4.69 -5.15
CA ASP A 469 13.88 4.16 -5.49
C ASP A 469 13.96 2.68 -5.87
N THR A 470 13.28 1.84 -5.09
CA THR A 470 13.25 0.39 -5.33
C THR A 470 12.57 0.01 -6.66
N SER A 471 11.66 0.84 -7.17
CA SER A 471 11.04 0.61 -8.48
C SER A 471 12.01 0.80 -9.65
N VAL A 472 13.02 1.66 -9.47
CA VAL A 472 14.10 1.90 -10.44
C VAL A 472 15.25 0.91 -10.23
N LEU A 473 15.59 0.62 -8.97
CA LEU A 473 16.65 -0.34 -8.60
C LEU A 473 16.35 -1.76 -9.09
N PHE A 474 15.06 -2.10 -9.21
CA PHE A 474 14.59 -3.39 -9.71
C PHE A 474 13.73 -3.20 -10.98
N PRO A 475 14.37 -2.88 -12.12
CA PRO A 475 13.65 -2.50 -13.32
C PRO A 475 12.77 -3.64 -13.86
N HIS A 476 11.67 -3.26 -14.50
CA HIS A 476 10.83 -4.21 -15.20
C HIS A 476 11.50 -4.66 -16.51
N ARG A 477 11.30 -5.92 -16.91
CA ARG A 477 11.93 -6.50 -18.12
C ARG A 477 11.54 -5.79 -19.42
N LEU A 478 10.38 -5.14 -19.44
CA LEU A 478 9.87 -4.38 -20.60
C LEU A 478 10.25 -2.89 -20.56
N GLY A 479 10.98 -2.44 -19.54
CA GLY A 479 11.28 -1.02 -19.34
C GLY A 479 10.07 -0.17 -18.98
N LEU A 480 10.27 1.15 -18.94
CA LEU A 480 9.22 2.13 -18.69
C LEU A 480 8.15 2.08 -19.80
N PRO A 481 6.88 2.40 -19.48
CA PRO A 481 6.35 2.88 -18.19
C PRO A 481 6.05 1.75 -17.18
N TYR A 482 6.38 0.49 -17.49
CA TYR A 482 6.08 -0.63 -16.61
C TYR A 482 7.05 -0.67 -15.41
N LYS A 483 6.50 -0.57 -14.20
CA LYS A 483 7.24 -0.80 -12.94
C LYS A 483 6.76 -2.11 -12.28
N ARG A 484 7.68 -2.82 -11.59
CA ARG A 484 7.32 -4.00 -10.77
C ARG A 484 6.70 -3.51 -9.46
N SER A 485 5.64 -4.15 -8.98
CA SER A 485 5.06 -3.81 -7.68
C SER A 485 5.98 -4.24 -6.53
N LEU A 486 5.97 -3.46 -5.44
CA LEU A 486 6.68 -3.79 -4.20
C LEU A 486 6.33 -5.19 -3.69
N ARG A 487 5.03 -5.54 -3.67
CA ARG A 487 4.55 -6.89 -3.33
C ARG A 487 5.25 -8.01 -4.10
N ASN A 488 5.43 -7.84 -5.41
CA ASN A 488 6.11 -8.85 -6.23
C ASN A 488 7.61 -8.87 -5.97
N LEU A 489 8.24 -7.72 -5.75
CA LEU A 489 9.66 -7.63 -5.38
C LEU A 489 9.94 -8.36 -4.06
N MET A 490 9.13 -8.10 -3.02
CA MET A 490 9.24 -8.76 -1.72
C MET A 490 9.06 -10.28 -1.83
N ALA A 491 8.07 -10.73 -2.62
CA ALA A 491 7.83 -12.16 -2.84
C ALA A 491 8.96 -12.84 -3.62
N ASP A 492 9.55 -12.16 -4.60
CA ASP A 492 10.58 -12.72 -5.47
C ASP A 492 11.96 -12.77 -4.80
N TYR A 493 12.35 -11.72 -4.10
CA TYR A 493 13.71 -11.58 -3.53
C TYR A 493 13.79 -11.98 -2.07
N LEU A 494 12.82 -11.57 -1.25
CA LEU A 494 12.83 -11.80 0.20
C LEU A 494 11.93 -12.95 0.64
N ARG A 495 11.13 -13.52 -0.29
CA ARG A 495 10.14 -14.58 -0.01
C ARG A 495 9.13 -14.18 1.07
N GLN A 496 8.85 -12.88 1.17
CA GLN A 496 7.89 -12.30 2.10
C GLN A 496 6.64 -11.88 1.34
N ILE A 497 5.48 -12.10 1.97
CA ILE A 497 4.19 -11.64 1.47
C ILE A 497 3.81 -10.42 2.31
N ILE A 498 3.66 -9.29 1.63
CA ILE A 498 3.17 -8.02 2.19
C ILE A 498 1.83 -7.67 1.53
N GLN A 499 1.09 -6.72 2.08
CA GLN A 499 -0.16 -6.20 1.50
C GLN A 499 -1.23 -7.32 1.25
N ASP A 500 -1.34 -8.30 2.16
CA ASP A 500 -2.34 -9.38 2.08
C ASP A 500 -3.59 -9.12 2.93
N ASN A 501 -3.64 -7.97 3.62
CA ASN A 501 -4.80 -7.57 4.42
C ASN A 501 -5.93 -7.04 3.52
N VAL A 502 -7.16 -7.35 3.93
CA VAL A 502 -8.38 -6.89 3.24
C VAL A 502 -8.68 -5.42 3.56
N ASP A 503 -8.18 -4.95 4.71
CA ASP A 503 -8.47 -3.62 5.27
C ASP A 503 -7.63 -2.50 4.63
N GLY A 504 -6.72 -2.83 3.71
CA GLY A 504 -5.84 -1.87 3.04
C GLY A 504 -4.35 -2.15 3.26
N HIS A 505 -3.49 -1.31 2.68
CA HIS A 505 -2.06 -1.38 2.92
C HIS A 505 -1.69 -0.70 4.24
N SER A 506 -0.45 -0.94 4.68
CA SER A 506 0.14 -0.24 5.80
C SER A 506 1.41 0.42 5.34
N SER A 507 1.41 1.75 5.29
CA SER A 507 2.61 2.52 4.95
C SER A 507 3.84 2.19 5.80
N SER A 508 3.66 1.79 7.06
CA SER A 508 4.78 1.29 7.89
C SER A 508 5.36 -0.04 7.41
N GLU A 509 4.52 -0.97 6.91
CA GLU A 509 4.95 -2.24 6.31
C GLU A 509 5.69 -1.96 5.00
N ASP A 510 5.15 -1.06 4.17
CA ASP A 510 5.67 -0.73 2.84
C ASP A 510 7.00 0.03 2.92
N ALA A 511 7.13 1.03 3.81
CA ALA A 511 8.40 1.72 4.07
C ALA A 511 9.48 0.75 4.58
N SER A 512 9.14 -0.11 5.55
CA SER A 512 10.06 -1.12 6.09
C SER A 512 10.48 -2.14 5.03
N ALA A 513 9.55 -2.55 4.17
CA ALA A 513 9.80 -3.45 3.05
C ALA A 513 10.80 -2.84 2.06
N CYS A 514 10.67 -1.55 1.74
CA CYS A 514 11.63 -0.84 0.89
C CYS A 514 13.04 -0.83 1.50
N MET A 515 13.16 -0.50 2.80
CA MET A 515 14.44 -0.54 3.52
C MET A 515 15.08 -1.92 3.46
N HIS A 516 14.32 -2.97 3.76
CA HIS A 516 14.79 -4.36 3.68
C HIS A 516 15.28 -4.74 2.29
N LEU A 517 14.54 -4.36 1.25
CA LEU A 517 14.85 -4.72 -0.12
C LEU A 517 16.15 -4.04 -0.61
N VAL A 518 16.38 -2.78 -0.22
CA VAL A 518 17.64 -2.08 -0.53
C VAL A 518 18.82 -2.69 0.22
N ILE A 519 18.68 -2.97 1.52
CA ILE A 519 19.74 -3.63 2.31
C ILE A 519 20.08 -5.01 1.71
N TRP A 520 19.06 -5.77 1.29
CA TRP A 520 19.25 -7.04 0.62
C TRP A 520 20.04 -6.87 -0.69
N LYS A 521 19.70 -5.88 -1.52
CA LYS A 521 20.40 -5.62 -2.79
C LYS A 521 21.88 -5.29 -2.57
N ILE A 522 22.18 -4.43 -1.60
CA ILE A 522 23.57 -4.06 -1.26
C ILE A 522 24.37 -5.31 -0.86
N ARG A 523 23.76 -6.19 -0.05
CA ARG A 523 24.41 -7.44 0.39
C ARG A 523 24.67 -8.40 -0.77
N GLU A 524 23.73 -8.53 -1.70
CA GLU A 524 23.92 -9.39 -2.87
C GLU A 524 24.99 -8.84 -3.80
N ASP A 525 24.99 -7.54 -4.09
CA ASP A 525 26.01 -6.94 -4.97
C ASP A 525 27.42 -7.03 -4.36
N ALA A 526 27.54 -6.93 -3.03
CA ALA A 526 28.80 -7.13 -2.33
C ALA A 526 29.34 -8.57 -2.44
N LYS A 527 28.48 -9.57 -2.70
CA LYS A 527 28.90 -10.94 -2.99
C LYS A 527 29.39 -11.08 -4.43
N THR A 528 28.77 -10.40 -5.39
CA THR A 528 29.11 -10.50 -6.82
C THR A 528 30.36 -9.70 -7.20
N LYS A 529 30.69 -8.63 -6.47
CA LYS A 529 31.93 -7.85 -6.66
C LYS A 529 33.20 -8.54 -6.07
N ARG A 530 33.10 -9.80 -5.65
CA ARG A 530 34.21 -10.64 -5.15
C ARG A 530 34.61 -11.66 -6.20
#